data_AF-A0A2X2C4A1-F1
#
_entry.id   AF-A0A2X2C4A1-F1
#
_cell.length_a   1.000
_cell.length_b   1.000
_cell.length_c   1.000
_cell.angle_alpha   90.00
_cell.angle_beta   90.00
_cell.angle_gamma   90.00
#
_symmetry.space_group_name_H-M   'P 1'
#
loop_
_entity.id
_entity.type
_entity.pdbx_description
1 polymer ?
#
loop_
_entity_poly.entity_id
_entity_poly.type
_entity_poly.pdbx_seq_one_letter_code
_entity_poly.pdbx_strand_id
1 'polypeptide(L)' 'MKKHSTLAVIFLTGHGDIPMAVEEIKKGAIDFLQKPVDSNALLSALKSAFTETANTLYG' A
#
# COMPACT_ATOMS: atom_id res chain seq x y z
N MET A 1 10.05 -12.01 -12.92
CA MET A 1 8.78 -12.34 -12.24
C MET A 1 7.81 -11.20 -12.53
N LYS A 2 6.76 -11.45 -13.32
CA LYS A 2 5.82 -10.39 -13.73
C LYS A 2 4.96 -10.00 -12.52
N LYS A 3 4.93 -8.71 -12.15
CA LYS A 3 3.85 -8.17 -11.32
C LYS A 3 2.54 -8.48 -12.06
N HIS A 4 1.67 -9.29 -11.47
CA HIS A 4 0.41 -9.71 -12.09
C HIS A 4 -0.62 -8.56 -12.21
N SER A 5 -0.37 -7.42 -11.56
CA SER A 5 -1.19 -6.21 -11.62
C SER A 5 -0.30 -4.98 -11.53
N THR A 6 -0.62 -3.96 -12.32
CA THR A 6 0.02 -2.63 -12.29
C THR A 6 -0.57 -1.73 -11.20
N LEU A 7 -1.61 -2.19 -10.52
CA LEU A 7 -2.31 -1.42 -9.49
C LEU A 7 -1.56 -1.49 -8.14
N ALA A 8 -1.34 -0.32 -7.56
CA ALA A 8 -0.91 -0.19 -6.17
C ALA A 8 -2.03 -0.60 -5.19
N VAL A 9 -1.68 -1.36 -4.15
CA VAL A 9 -2.62 -1.83 -3.12
C VAL A 9 -2.22 -1.24 -1.77
N ILE A 10 -3.18 -0.65 -1.06
CA ILE A 10 -3.03 -0.16 0.32
C ILE A 10 -4.03 -0.89 1.20
N PHE A 11 -3.57 -1.45 2.31
CA PHE A 11 -4.43 -2.11 3.29
C PHE A 11 -4.87 -1.13 4.38
N LEU A 12 -6.15 -1.20 4.77
CA LEU A 12 -6.71 -0.38 5.85
C LEU A 12 -7.52 -1.26 6.82
N THR A 13 -7.03 -1.49 8.03
CA THR A 13 -7.67 -2.41 9.00
C THR A 13 -7.79 -1.80 10.41
N GLY A 14 -8.85 -2.14 11.15
CA GLY A 14 -9.01 -1.75 12.56
C GLY A 14 -8.39 -2.71 13.57
N HIS A 15 -8.05 -3.93 13.14
CA HIS A 15 -7.41 -4.96 13.96
C HIS A 15 -6.17 -5.48 13.22
N GLY A 16 -5.21 -4.59 12.96
CA GLY A 16 -3.97 -4.94 12.31
C GLY A 16 -2.88 -5.21 13.33
N ASP A 17 -2.26 -6.40 13.28
CA ASP A 17 -1.05 -6.67 14.05
C ASP A 17 0.19 -6.42 13.18
N ILE A 18 1.30 -6.03 13.83
CA ILE A 18 2.58 -5.75 13.15
C ILE A 18 3.03 -6.90 12.21
N PRO A 19 2.94 -8.19 12.59
CA PRO A 19 3.36 -9.28 11.72
C PRO A 19 2.56 -9.34 10.42
N MET A 20 1.25 -9.07 10.48
CA MET A 20 0.37 -9.05 9.31
C MET A 20 0.71 -7.89 8.39
N ALA A 21 0.96 -6.70 8.94
CA ALA A 21 1.40 -5.55 8.16
C ALA A 21 2.68 -5.86 7.38
N VAL A 22 3.68 -6.46 8.04
CA VAL A 22 4.94 -6.84 7.41
C VAL A 22 4.73 -7.88 6.30
N GLU A 23 3.84 -8.85 6.50
CA GLU A 23 3.54 -9.86 5.49
C GLU A 23 2.90 -9.24 4.23
N GLU A 24 1.94 -8.34 4.40
CA GLU A 24 1.28 -7.67 3.28
C GLU A 24 2.23 -6.75 2.50
N ILE A 25 3.10 -6.01 3.19
CA ILE A 25 4.15 -5.22 2.53
C ILE A 25 5.09 -6.13 1.74
N LYS A 26 5.49 -7.29 2.28
CA LYS A 26 6.32 -8.27 1.56
C LYS A 26 5.63 -8.86 0.33
N LYS A 27 4.30 -8.97 0.34
CA LYS A 27 3.50 -9.42 -0.82
C LYS A 27 3.37 -8.34 -1.90
N GLY A 28 3.83 -7.12 -1.65
CA GLY A 28 3.82 -6.02 -2.59
C GLY A 28 2.72 -4.98 -2.33
N ALA A 29 2.14 -4.97 -1.14
CA ALA A 29 1.35 -3.82 -0.71
C ALA A 29 2.26 -2.58 -0.60
N ILE A 30 1.72 -1.43 -0.99
CA ILE A 30 2.42 -0.15 -0.92
C ILE A 30 2.43 0.37 0.51
N ASP A 31 1.32 0.21 1.21
CA ASP A 31 1.19 0.66 2.59
C ASP A 31 0.16 -0.16 3.35
N PHE A 32 0.28 -0.15 4.67
CA PHE A 32 -0.62 -0.78 5.60
C PHE A 32 -1.00 0.23 6.69
N LEU A 33 -2.26 0.62 6.70
CA LEU A 33 -2.80 1.65 7.57
C LEU A 33 -3.73 1.03 8.61
N GLN A 34 -3.56 1.41 9.88
CA GLN A 34 -4.45 1.00 10.95
C GLN A 34 -5.52 2.06 11.19
N LYS A 35 -6.77 1.63 11.45
CA LYS A 35 -7.85 2.52 11.89
C LYS A 35 -7.73 2.80 13.40
N PRO A 36 -8.05 4.03 13.85
CA PRO A 36 -8.40 5.19 13.03
C PRO A 36 -7.16 5.73 12.30
N VAL A 37 -7.31 5.95 10.99
CA VAL A 37 -6.20 6.43 10.15
C VAL A 37 -6.19 7.95 10.13
N ASP A 38 -5.01 8.54 10.27
CA ASP A 38 -4.82 9.97 10.07
C ASP A 38 -5.01 10.34 8.59
N SER A 39 -5.69 11.46 8.33
CA SER A 39 -5.97 11.88 6.95
C SER A 39 -4.70 12.21 6.17
N ASN A 40 -3.65 12.75 6.81
CA ASN A 40 -2.38 13.03 6.14
C ASN A 40 -1.59 11.75 5.87
N ALA A 41 -1.67 10.76 6.77
CA ALA A 41 -1.09 9.44 6.54
C ALA A 41 -1.74 8.76 5.32
N LEU A 42 -3.08 8.77 5.25
CA LEU A 42 -3.80 8.24 4.09
C LEU A 42 -3.44 8.98 2.80
N LEU A 43 -3.36 10.31 2.84
CA LEU A 43 -3.00 11.11 1.67
C LEU A 43 -1.57 10.82 1.19
N SER A 44 -0.65 10.58 2.11
CA SER A 44 0.73 10.20 1.80
C SER A 44 0.78 8.81 1.16
N ALA A 45 0.07 7.82 1.71
CA ALA A 45 -0.03 6.48 1.14
C ALA A 45 -0.58 6.51 -0.29
N LEU A 46 -1.62 7.30 -0.54
CA LEU A 46 -2.19 7.49 -1.88
C LEU A 46 -1.17 8.09 -2.85
N LYS A 47 -0.43 9.12 -2.45
CA LYS A 47 0.62 9.72 -3.31
C LYS A 47 1.70 8.71 -3.70
N SER A 48 2.13 7.88 -2.75
CA SER A 48 3.07 6.78 -3.01
C SER A 48 2.48 5.76 -3.98
N ALA A 49 1.22 5.36 -3.78
CA ALA A 49 0.52 4.42 -4.65
C ALA A 49 0.36 4.94 -6.09
N PHE A 50 0.02 6.22 -6.26
CA PHE A 50 -0.03 6.85 -7.58
C PHE A 50 1.32 6.86 -8.27
N THR A 51 2.39 7.17 -7.53
CA THR A 51 3.76 7.21 -8.07
C THR A 51 4.22 5.83 -8.51
N GLU A 52 3.96 4.79 -7.70
CA GLU A 52 4.29 3.41 -8.05
C GLU A 52 3.51 2.91 -9.26
N THR A 53 2.21 3.23 -9.32
CA THR A 53 1.34 2.86 -10.44
C THR A 53 1.85 3.51 -11.73
N ALA A 54 2.20 4.80 -11.68
CA ALA A 54 2.79 5.50 -12.83
C ALA A 54 4.14 4.89 -13.26
N ASN A 55 5.02 4.59 -12.30
CA ASN A 55 6.31 3.97 -12.59
C ASN A 55 6.16 2.57 -13.22
N THR A 56 5.15 1.79 -12.79
CA THR A 56 4.91 0.44 -13.33
C THR A 56 4.19 0.47 -14.68
N LEU A 57 3.41 1.51 -14.99
CA LEU A 57 2.68 1.65 -16.26
C LEU A 57 3.53 2.25 -17.39
N TYR A 58 4.47 3.14 -17.06
CA TYR A 58 5.30 3.86 -18.04
C TYR A 58 6.78 3.46 -18.01
N GLY A 59 7.15 2.51 -17.16
CA GLY A 59 8.50 1.95 -17.04
C GLY A 59 8.73 0.69 -17.87
#